data_AF-A0A9X2BJW2-F1
#
_entry.id   AF-A0A9X2BJW2-F1
#
_cell.length_a   1.000
_cell.length_b   1.000
_cell.length_c   1.000
_cell.angle_alpha   90.00
_cell.angle_beta   90.00
_cell.angle_gamma   90.00
#
_symmetry.space_group_name_H-M   'P 1'
#
loop_
_entity.id
_entity.type
_entity.pdbx_description
1 polymer ?
#
loop_
_entity_poly.entity_id
_entity_poly.type
_entity_poly.pdbx_seq_one_letter_code
_entity_poly.pdbx_strand_id
1 'polypeptide(L)'
;MKKIIFLFILITQFSFGQSYSVLKQADGDFVSFDPFYENTDLFGYVELREMNTDENLNVAFKYIVLDKNMNKICSGEIKQKKADNAKSTKVILDDINYANGLLRFDFYNVFISGSRNFKAYTTLNITTNTIVNTGIYNPEIKAISKEYKNNSRSLFNTSSLGKNGFLINERRLFASNKEPFYNKIHAVDTKNETIWEFTSSHVFKDKYILYKTLATDDNYILMEGHAYKGNNDNNHKIVHYIVLDSKTGKELLFAEVSEKYTHIFDYHFIQNGLLYMGGKYYEKNKNNNYNSLASIGLNQTVFDIKSNSLSRETYLPYEKFKDVEINKSGKVSKEGYLTFQKTSLNPDGTFFVLAESYWQKSNYRTYTQLYTFMMDKDFNPIKTVEYNVKQTKGYKYDFSQRLPDTTGRAYFFFDKTDDKDLELNILNYYYKSKKQVVQKMNISNDNSTISIFPAKTGYVGIAEYYKDQKKQGNYMEIRLEKLNYERE
;
A
#
# COMPACT_ATOMS: atom_id res chain seq x y z
N MET A 1 42.46 -26.40 -41.08
CA MET A 1 41.03 -26.06 -40.97
C MET A 1 40.35 -26.97 -39.94
N LYS A 2 39.73 -26.35 -38.93
CA LYS A 2 38.60 -26.85 -38.11
C LYS A 2 38.76 -28.23 -37.42
N LYS A 3 39.43 -28.24 -36.27
CA LYS A 3 39.09 -29.08 -35.13
C LYS A 3 38.91 -28.20 -33.89
N ILE A 4 37.83 -27.43 -33.88
CA ILE A 4 37.24 -26.91 -32.65
C ILE A 4 35.94 -27.69 -32.51
N ILE A 5 36.10 -28.89 -31.97
CA ILE A 5 35.00 -29.70 -31.48
C ILE A 5 34.45 -28.92 -30.30
N PHE A 6 33.30 -28.27 -30.52
CA PHE A 6 32.11 -28.49 -29.70
C PHE A 6 32.42 -28.84 -28.23
N LEU A 7 33.11 -27.92 -27.55
CA LEU A 7 32.83 -27.71 -26.14
C LEU A 7 31.43 -27.10 -26.17
N PHE A 8 30.44 -27.97 -26.14
CA PHE A 8 29.10 -27.64 -25.69
C PHE A 8 29.32 -26.90 -24.37
N ILE A 9 29.33 -25.58 -24.48
CA ILE A 9 28.94 -24.66 -23.44
C ILE A 9 27.46 -24.99 -23.21
N LEU A 10 27.23 -26.14 -22.56
CA LEU A 10 26.25 -26.28 -21.51
C LEU A 10 26.69 -25.34 -20.39
N ILE A 11 26.72 -24.04 -20.67
CA ILE A 11 26.06 -23.12 -19.77
C ILE A 11 24.59 -23.49 -19.97
N THR A 12 24.19 -24.57 -19.32
CA THR A 12 22.88 -24.56 -18.70
C THR A 12 22.85 -23.21 -18.01
N GLN A 13 22.10 -22.27 -18.59
CA GLN A 13 21.55 -21.19 -17.80
C GLN A 13 20.62 -21.88 -16.82
N PHE A 14 21.20 -22.51 -15.79
CA PHE A 14 20.56 -22.59 -14.51
C PHE A 14 20.34 -21.13 -14.15
N SER A 15 19.19 -20.61 -14.57
CA SER A 15 18.54 -19.50 -13.91
C SER A 15 18.20 -20.03 -12.52
N PHE A 16 19.22 -20.20 -11.67
CA PHE A 16 19.00 -20.23 -10.24
C PHE A 16 18.31 -18.90 -9.98
N GLY A 17 17.03 -18.96 -9.60
CA GLY A 17 16.33 -17.78 -9.10
C GLY A 17 17.24 -17.13 -8.07
N GLN A 18 17.44 -15.82 -8.18
CA GLN A 18 18.22 -15.10 -7.19
C GLN A 18 17.54 -15.32 -5.84
N SER A 19 18.24 -15.97 -4.91
CA SER A 19 17.74 -16.26 -3.57
C SER A 19 18.51 -15.45 -2.53
N TYR A 20 17.79 -15.09 -1.48
CA TYR A 20 18.31 -14.41 -0.31
C TYR A 20 17.84 -15.17 0.92
N SER A 21 18.78 -15.71 1.70
CA SER A 21 18.45 -16.47 2.90
C SER A 21 18.54 -15.58 4.13
N VAL A 22 17.43 -15.49 4.87
CA VAL A 22 17.38 -14.85 6.19
C VAL A 22 17.80 -15.91 7.21
N LEU A 23 19.11 -15.92 7.48
CA LEU A 23 19.73 -16.92 8.36
C LEU A 23 19.18 -16.80 9.79
N LYS A 24 19.04 -17.94 10.48
CA LYS A 24 18.68 -17.96 11.89
C LYS A 24 19.83 -17.51 12.79
N GLN A 25 21.07 -17.82 12.39
CA GLN A 25 22.29 -17.53 13.15
C GLN A 25 22.78 -16.08 13.01
N ALA A 26 22.08 -15.24 12.24
CA ALA A 26 22.36 -13.81 12.25
C ALA A 26 21.95 -13.24 13.61
N ASP A 27 22.81 -12.45 14.26
CA ASP A 27 22.52 -11.91 15.59
C ASP A 27 21.19 -11.11 15.57
N GLY A 28 20.33 -11.36 16.55
CA GLY A 28 19.08 -10.61 16.78
C GLY A 28 17.80 -11.30 16.29
N ASP A 29 16.67 -10.85 16.84
CA ASP A 29 15.34 -11.29 16.50
C ASP A 29 14.86 -10.64 15.20
N PHE A 30 14.30 -11.43 14.27
CA PHE A 30 13.75 -10.91 13.01
C PHE A 30 12.58 -9.95 13.29
N VAL A 31 12.64 -8.74 12.75
CA VAL A 31 11.57 -7.73 12.86
C VAL A 31 10.79 -7.67 11.57
N SER A 32 11.45 -7.40 10.45
CA SER A 32 10.77 -7.29 9.15
C SER A 32 11.70 -7.49 7.95
N PHE A 33 11.07 -7.75 6.81
CA PHE A 33 11.66 -7.72 5.48
C PHE A 33 10.69 -6.96 4.58
N ASP A 34 10.91 -5.66 4.41
CA ASP A 34 9.94 -4.77 3.78
C ASP A 34 10.46 -4.22 2.45
N PRO A 35 9.65 -4.23 1.38
CA PRO A 35 9.97 -3.50 0.15
C PRO A 35 9.83 -2.00 0.39
N PHE A 36 10.71 -1.21 -0.24
CA PHE A 36 10.59 0.24 -0.27
C PHE A 36 10.63 0.78 -1.70
N TYR A 37 9.96 1.92 -1.91
CA TYR A 37 9.62 2.43 -3.23
C TYR A 37 10.14 3.84 -3.44
N GLU A 38 10.58 4.12 -4.66
CA GLU A 38 10.72 5.48 -5.16
C GLU A 38 9.44 5.82 -5.93
N ASN A 39 8.58 6.64 -5.33
CA ASN A 39 7.20 6.82 -5.77
C ASN A 39 6.46 5.46 -5.87
N THR A 40 6.14 5.00 -7.07
CA THR A 40 5.47 3.70 -7.30
C THR A 40 6.41 2.58 -7.72
N ASP A 41 7.68 2.89 -7.98
CA ASP A 41 8.65 1.93 -8.50
C ASP A 41 9.44 1.29 -7.36
N LEU A 42 9.53 -0.05 -7.36
CA LEU A 42 10.29 -0.78 -6.36
C LEU A 42 11.78 -0.41 -6.47
N PHE A 43 12.32 0.15 -5.39
CA PHE A 43 13.73 0.49 -5.31
C PHE A 43 14.54 -0.68 -4.74
N GLY A 44 14.05 -1.28 -3.65
CA GLY A 44 14.77 -2.33 -2.94
C GLY A 44 14.03 -2.87 -1.72
N TYR A 45 14.78 -3.47 -0.81
CA TYR A 45 14.26 -4.10 0.41
C TYR A 45 15.09 -3.75 1.63
N VAL A 46 14.47 -3.78 2.80
CA VAL A 46 15.16 -3.66 4.08
C VAL A 46 14.86 -4.88 4.95
N GLU A 47 15.91 -5.61 5.33
CA GLU A 47 15.84 -6.55 6.47
C GLU A 47 16.15 -5.78 7.75
N LEU A 48 15.31 -5.92 8.76
CA LEU A 48 15.50 -5.33 10.08
C LEU A 48 15.48 -6.42 11.17
N ARG A 49 16.41 -6.32 12.12
CA ARG A 49 16.50 -7.22 13.28
C ARG A 49 16.66 -6.46 14.58
N GLU A 50 15.91 -6.83 15.60
CA GLU A 50 16.04 -6.32 16.96
C GLU A 50 17.18 -7.05 17.68
N MET A 51 18.09 -6.27 18.25
CA MET A 51 19.19 -6.75 19.07
C MET A 51 18.86 -6.66 20.55
N ASN A 52 19.81 -7.03 21.41
CA ASN A 52 19.67 -6.83 22.84
C ASN A 52 19.44 -5.36 23.19
N THR A 53 18.61 -5.13 24.22
CA THR A 53 18.48 -3.83 24.86
C THR A 53 19.62 -3.64 25.84
N ASP A 54 20.31 -2.50 25.79
CA ASP A 54 21.39 -2.17 26.72
C ASP A 54 20.87 -1.69 28.09
N GLU A 55 21.79 -1.48 29.02
CA GLU A 55 21.54 -1.01 30.39
C GLU A 55 20.84 0.35 30.44
N ASN A 56 21.04 1.17 29.40
CA ASN A 56 20.48 2.51 29.24
C ASN A 56 19.15 2.50 28.47
N LEU A 57 18.55 1.33 28.29
CA LEU A 57 17.30 1.10 27.57
C LEU A 57 17.36 1.43 26.07
N ASN A 58 18.56 1.45 25.47
CA ASN A 58 18.66 1.53 24.02
C ASN A 58 18.49 0.16 23.40
N VAL A 59 17.53 0.04 22.50
CA VAL A 59 17.33 -1.11 21.62
C VAL A 59 18.14 -0.86 20.36
N ALA A 60 19.12 -1.72 20.09
CA ALA A 60 19.82 -1.72 18.82
C ALA A 60 18.97 -2.47 17.78
N PHE A 61 18.93 -1.96 16.55
CA PHE A 61 18.35 -2.66 15.41
C PHE A 61 19.41 -2.76 14.31
N LYS A 62 19.74 -3.98 13.88
CA LYS A 62 20.59 -4.21 12.71
C LYS A 62 19.74 -4.10 11.46
N TYR A 63 20.24 -3.40 10.45
CA TYR A 63 19.60 -3.30 9.14
C TYR A 63 20.50 -3.81 8.02
N ILE A 64 19.89 -4.39 6.99
CA ILE A 64 20.52 -4.69 5.70
C ILE A 64 19.62 -4.08 4.62
N VAL A 65 20.18 -3.13 3.84
CA VAL A 65 19.49 -2.54 2.70
C VAL A 65 19.94 -3.27 1.44
N LEU A 66 18.97 -3.73 0.67
CA LEU A 66 19.18 -4.45 -0.58
C LEU A 66 18.60 -3.65 -1.76
N ASP A 67 19.21 -3.77 -2.94
CA ASP A 67 18.60 -3.31 -4.19
C ASP A 67 17.46 -4.25 -4.62
N LYS A 68 16.72 -3.88 -5.68
CA LYS A 68 15.66 -4.73 -6.26
C LYS A 68 16.12 -6.11 -6.79
N ASN A 69 17.43 -6.35 -6.90
CA ASN A 69 18.02 -7.64 -7.26
C ASN A 69 18.51 -8.43 -6.04
N MET A 70 18.20 -7.97 -4.81
CA MET A 70 18.69 -8.53 -3.55
C MET A 70 20.21 -8.38 -3.34
N ASN A 71 20.88 -7.49 -4.08
CA ASN A 71 22.28 -7.16 -3.81
C ASN A 71 22.34 -6.20 -2.62
N LYS A 72 23.26 -6.46 -1.69
CA LYS A 72 23.50 -5.57 -0.55
C LYS A 72 24.00 -4.20 -1.01
N ILE A 73 23.24 -3.15 -0.65
CA ILE A 73 23.64 -1.75 -0.80
C ILE A 73 24.47 -1.34 0.42
N CYS A 74 23.90 -1.49 1.62
CA CYS A 74 24.58 -1.17 2.87
C CYS A 74 24.02 -1.98 4.05
N SER A 75 24.69 -1.91 5.19
CA SER A 75 24.21 -2.48 6.45
C SER A 75 24.81 -1.73 7.62
N GLY A 76 24.11 -1.73 8.74
CA GLY A 76 24.60 -1.12 9.95
C GLY A 76 23.66 -1.37 11.12
N GLU A 77 23.72 -0.48 12.10
CA GLU A 77 22.90 -0.51 13.29
C GLU A 77 22.30 0.88 13.54
N ILE A 78 21.04 0.91 13.97
CA ILE A 78 20.37 2.08 14.52
C ILE A 78 19.97 1.82 15.96
N LYS A 79 19.97 2.84 16.80
CA LYS A 79 19.58 2.72 18.21
C LYS A 79 18.32 3.51 18.47
N GLN A 80 17.36 2.87 19.14
CA GLN A 80 16.14 3.51 19.61
C GLN A 80 16.06 3.42 21.12
N LYS A 81 15.71 4.54 21.77
CA LYS A 81 15.52 4.56 23.21
C LYS A 81 14.12 4.02 23.56
N LYS A 82 14.06 2.97 24.38
CA LYS A 82 12.84 2.60 25.10
C LYS A 82 12.54 3.67 26.13
N ALA A 83 11.27 4.00 26.32
CA ALA A 83 10.94 4.89 27.42
C ALA A 83 11.10 4.22 28.80
N ASP A 84 11.30 5.06 29.81
CA ASP A 84 11.42 4.68 31.21
C ASP A 84 10.21 3.83 31.66
N ASN A 85 10.50 2.72 32.39
CA ASN A 85 9.65 1.53 32.65
C ASN A 85 9.82 0.33 31.68
N ALA A 86 11.08 -0.02 31.40
CA ALA A 86 11.54 -1.08 30.47
C ALA A 86 10.80 -2.44 30.48
N LYS A 87 10.22 -2.87 31.60
CA LYS A 87 9.55 -4.19 31.69
C LYS A 87 8.21 -4.24 30.97
N SER A 88 7.57 -3.09 30.74
CA SER A 88 6.22 -3.02 30.18
C SER A 88 6.15 -2.29 28.83
N THR A 89 7.29 -1.99 28.21
CA THR A 89 7.37 -1.23 26.96
C THR A 89 8.16 -1.96 25.88
N LYS A 90 7.72 -1.83 24.63
CA LYS A 90 8.40 -2.36 23.43
C LYS A 90 8.57 -1.23 22.41
N VAL A 91 9.65 -1.31 21.64
CA VAL A 91 9.84 -0.48 20.45
C VAL A 91 9.40 -1.33 19.27
N ILE A 92 8.48 -0.82 18.46
CA ILE A 92 8.01 -1.51 17.25
C ILE A 92 8.30 -0.62 16.06
N LEU A 93 8.74 -1.22 14.96
CA LEU A 93 8.75 -0.54 13.66
C LEU A 93 7.30 -0.22 13.27
N ASP A 94 7.06 1.02 12.86
CA ASP A 94 5.78 1.47 12.33
C ASP A 94 5.80 1.49 10.80
N ASP A 95 6.81 2.16 10.23
CA ASP A 95 6.90 2.38 8.79
C ASP A 95 8.34 2.63 8.32
N ILE A 96 8.60 2.40 7.04
CA ILE A 96 9.85 2.69 6.34
C ILE A 96 9.54 3.49 5.08
N ASN A 97 9.94 4.76 5.07
CA ASN A 97 9.72 5.66 3.93
C ASN A 97 11.03 5.98 3.22
N TYR A 98 11.03 5.91 1.89
CA TYR A 98 12.19 6.25 1.06
C TYR A 98 11.99 7.58 0.34
N ALA A 99 12.97 8.49 0.44
CA ALA A 99 12.97 9.76 -0.26
C ALA A 99 14.41 10.16 -0.63
N ASN A 100 14.71 10.33 -1.91
CA ASN A 100 15.97 10.88 -2.41
C ASN A 100 17.25 10.24 -1.81
N GLY A 101 17.37 8.91 -1.86
CA GLY A 101 18.53 8.19 -1.32
C GLY A 101 18.54 8.05 0.21
N LEU A 102 17.43 8.38 0.87
CA LEU A 102 17.30 8.30 2.32
C LEU A 102 16.17 7.37 2.72
N LEU A 103 16.42 6.53 3.72
CA LEU A 103 15.41 5.72 4.39
C LEU A 103 15.08 6.34 5.74
N ARG A 104 13.80 6.64 5.97
CA ARG A 104 13.28 7.07 7.26
C ARG A 104 12.56 5.90 7.92
N PHE A 105 13.14 5.45 9.03
CA PHE A 105 12.55 4.45 9.91
C PHE A 105 11.75 5.17 10.98
N ASP A 106 10.48 4.80 11.11
CA ASP A 106 9.58 5.30 12.13
C ASP A 106 9.31 4.20 13.16
N PHE A 107 9.41 4.53 14.45
CA PHE A 107 9.25 3.59 15.55
C PHE A 107 8.21 4.08 16.56
N TYR A 108 7.34 3.18 17.02
CA TYR A 108 6.49 3.44 18.18
C TYR A 108 7.07 2.82 19.45
N ASN A 109 7.02 3.58 20.54
CA ASN A 109 7.11 3.04 21.89
C ASN A 109 5.71 2.66 22.39
N VAL A 110 5.46 1.38 22.65
CA VAL A 110 4.14 0.84 23.00
C VAL A 110 4.20 0.12 24.34
N PHE A 111 3.16 0.27 25.16
CA PHE A 111 2.97 -0.60 26.31
C PHE A 111 2.67 -2.04 25.86
N ILE A 112 3.07 -3.04 26.65
CA ILE A 112 2.67 -4.44 26.41
C ILE A 112 1.13 -4.59 26.35
N SER A 113 0.38 -3.72 27.03
CA SER A 113 -1.08 -3.66 26.95
C SER A 113 -1.64 -3.04 25.64
N GLY A 114 -0.78 -2.67 24.69
CA GLY A 114 -1.16 -2.22 23.34
C GLY A 114 -1.30 -0.71 23.14
N SER A 115 -1.20 0.10 24.19
CA SER A 115 -1.30 1.57 24.08
C SER A 115 0.01 2.17 23.55
N ARG A 116 -0.06 2.90 22.42
CA ARG A 116 1.07 3.65 21.82
C ARG A 116 1.33 4.92 22.63
N ASN A 117 2.59 5.27 22.88
CA ASN A 117 2.96 6.39 23.75
C ASN A 117 3.64 7.54 23.00
N PHE A 118 4.69 7.25 22.23
CA PHE A 118 5.33 8.25 21.37
C PHE A 118 5.99 7.61 20.15
N LYS A 119 6.20 8.44 19.14
CA LYS A 119 6.83 8.05 17.87
C LYS A 119 8.21 8.68 17.76
N ALA A 120 9.20 7.87 17.44
CA ALA A 120 10.56 8.30 17.13
C ALA A 120 10.88 7.99 15.68
N TYR A 121 11.87 8.67 15.12
CA TYR A 121 12.33 8.42 13.76
C TYR A 121 13.85 8.40 13.68
N THR A 122 14.36 7.77 12.63
CA THR A 122 15.77 7.77 12.25
C THR A 122 15.89 7.78 10.74
N THR A 123 16.66 8.72 10.22
CA THR A 123 16.90 8.88 8.78
C THR A 123 18.32 8.42 8.44
N LEU A 124 18.42 7.42 7.57
CA LEU A 124 19.65 6.83 7.06
C LEU A 124 19.88 7.29 5.61
N ASN A 125 21.08 7.76 5.28
CA ASN A 125 21.53 7.88 3.90
C ASN A 125 22.10 6.54 3.44
N ILE A 126 21.46 5.90 2.45
CA ILE A 126 21.84 4.54 2.03
C ILE A 126 23.14 4.50 1.22
N THR A 127 23.50 5.61 0.58
CA THR A 127 24.71 5.74 -0.25
C THR A 127 25.95 5.90 0.61
N THR A 128 25.89 6.75 1.64
CA THR A 128 27.01 6.99 2.56
C THR A 128 27.00 6.07 3.77
N ASN A 129 25.90 5.33 3.99
CA ASN A 129 25.66 4.49 5.17
C ASN A 129 25.76 5.28 6.50
N THR A 130 25.25 6.51 6.52
CA THR A 130 25.32 7.41 7.68
C THR A 130 23.93 7.80 8.16
N ILE A 131 23.75 7.84 9.48
CA ILE A 131 22.55 8.42 10.09
C ILE A 131 22.61 9.94 9.95
N VAL A 132 21.63 10.50 9.26
CA VAL A 132 21.52 11.93 8.95
C VAL A 132 20.80 12.67 10.06
N ASN A 133 19.73 12.08 10.60
CA ASN A 133 18.97 12.67 11.70
C ASN A 133 18.24 11.60 12.51
N THR A 134 17.98 11.90 13.78
CA THR A 134 17.17 11.11 14.69
C THR A 134 16.34 12.06 15.53
N GLY A 135 15.08 11.72 15.82
CA GLY A 135 14.25 12.56 16.66
C GLY A 135 13.04 11.86 17.22
N ILE A 136 12.30 12.59 18.06
CA ILE A 136 11.03 12.19 18.64
C ILE A 136 10.01 13.24 18.20
N TYR A 137 8.87 12.82 17.65
CA TYR A 137 7.86 13.76 17.15
C TYR A 137 7.18 14.53 18.30
N ASN A 138 7.08 13.89 19.46
CA ASN A 138 6.49 14.41 20.68
C ASN A 138 7.53 14.40 21.83
N PRO A 139 8.58 15.24 21.74
CA PRO A 139 9.74 15.23 22.64
C PRO A 139 9.40 15.66 24.08
N GLU A 140 8.24 16.28 24.29
CA GLU A 140 7.74 16.65 25.61
C GLU A 140 7.38 15.43 26.48
N ILE A 141 7.24 14.24 25.88
CA ILE A 141 7.02 12.99 26.59
C ILE A 141 8.37 12.44 27.09
N LYS A 142 8.72 12.81 28.33
CA LYS A 142 10.02 12.46 28.94
C LYS A 142 10.04 11.08 29.61
N ALA A 143 8.89 10.56 30.05
CA ALA A 143 8.78 9.25 30.69
C ALA A 143 7.42 8.61 30.42
N ILE A 144 7.37 7.28 30.30
CA ILE A 144 6.10 6.54 30.20
C ILE A 144 5.56 6.31 31.62
N SER A 145 4.69 7.21 32.09
CA SER A 145 3.93 7.05 33.33
C SER A 145 2.43 7.02 33.04
N LYS A 146 1.63 6.44 33.96
CA LYS A 146 0.14 6.46 33.88
C LYS A 146 -0.45 7.88 33.82
N GLU A 147 0.34 8.91 34.16
CA GLU A 147 -0.09 10.31 34.24
C GLU A 147 -0.03 11.04 32.89
N TYR A 148 0.74 10.54 31.91
CA TYR A 148 0.75 11.11 30.56
C TYR A 148 -0.47 10.64 29.75
N LYS A 149 -1.64 11.19 30.11
CA LYS A 149 -2.90 10.88 29.45
C LYS A 149 -3.20 11.75 28.23
N ASN A 150 -2.60 12.93 28.04
CA ASN A 150 -3.11 13.91 27.05
C ASN A 150 -2.20 14.14 25.82
N ASN A 151 -0.88 14.31 25.97
CA ASN A 151 0.05 14.52 24.82
C ASN A 151 0.43 13.22 24.09
N SER A 152 0.24 12.06 24.72
CA SER A 152 0.39 10.72 24.15
C SER A 152 -0.71 10.34 23.14
N ARG A 153 -1.61 11.28 22.83
CA ARG A 153 -2.81 11.05 22.00
C ARG A 153 -2.66 11.47 20.55
N SER A 154 -1.50 11.94 20.11
CA SER A 154 -1.29 12.25 18.69
C SER A 154 -0.82 11.02 17.92
N LEU A 155 -1.45 10.76 16.78
CA LEU A 155 -0.95 9.85 15.76
C LEU A 155 -0.13 10.65 14.76
N PHE A 156 0.95 10.05 14.29
CA PHE A 156 1.84 10.62 13.30
C PHE A 156 1.96 9.61 12.15
N ASN A 157 1.53 10.00 10.97
CA ASN A 157 1.74 9.22 9.74
C ASN A 157 2.76 9.94 8.88
N THR A 158 3.67 9.18 8.30
CA THR A 158 4.70 9.69 7.42
C THR A 158 4.43 9.18 6.02
N SER A 159 4.75 9.96 5.01
CA SER A 159 4.75 9.52 3.61
C SER A 159 5.92 10.15 2.88
N SER A 160 6.50 9.43 1.93
CA SER A 160 7.50 9.99 1.02
C SER A 160 6.91 11.12 0.17
N LEU A 161 7.65 12.21 -0.02
CA LEU A 161 7.41 13.24 -1.04
C LEU A 161 8.42 13.14 -2.19
N GLY A 162 8.92 11.92 -2.43
CA GLY A 162 9.91 11.63 -3.46
C GLY A 162 11.18 12.45 -3.25
N LYS A 163 11.48 13.35 -4.18
CA LYS A 163 12.67 14.23 -4.10
C LYS A 163 12.54 15.38 -3.10
N ASN A 164 11.32 15.68 -2.63
CA ASN A 164 11.04 16.86 -1.81
C ASN A 164 11.14 16.59 -0.29
N GLY A 165 11.36 15.34 0.14
CA GLY A 165 11.49 14.96 1.54
C GLY A 165 10.34 14.10 2.02
N PHE A 166 9.76 14.42 3.19
CA PHE A 166 8.71 13.62 3.83
C PHE A 166 7.51 14.48 4.21
N LEU A 167 6.31 13.92 4.07
CA LEU A 167 5.06 14.50 4.56
C LEU A 167 4.75 13.92 5.93
N ILE A 168 4.51 14.79 6.91
CA ILE A 168 4.08 14.42 8.25
C ILE A 168 2.63 14.84 8.44
N ASN A 169 1.77 13.86 8.71
CA ASN A 169 0.37 14.06 9.08
C ASN A 169 0.19 13.72 10.56
N GLU A 170 0.02 14.76 11.36
CA GLU A 170 -0.21 14.68 12.79
C GLU A 170 -1.70 14.86 13.10
N ARG A 171 -2.28 13.94 13.86
CA ARG A 171 -3.69 13.98 14.26
C ARG A 171 -3.84 13.69 15.74
N ARG A 172 -4.60 14.52 16.45
CA ARG A 172 -5.07 14.19 17.80
C ARG A 172 -6.17 13.12 17.78
N LEU A 173 -6.05 12.08 18.59
CA LEU A 173 -6.99 10.95 18.67
C LEU A 173 -8.29 11.28 19.40
N PHE A 174 -8.28 12.23 20.34
CA PHE A 174 -9.44 12.53 21.17
C PHE A 174 -9.56 14.04 21.36
N ALA A 175 -10.74 14.59 21.07
CA ALA A 175 -11.08 15.96 21.41
C ALA A 175 -11.72 16.08 22.79
N SER A 176 -11.54 17.25 23.40
CA SER A 176 -12.32 17.73 24.53
C SER A 176 -12.75 19.17 24.29
N ASN A 177 -13.66 19.70 25.11
CA ASN A 177 -14.08 21.10 25.00
C ASN A 177 -12.92 22.10 25.19
N LYS A 178 -11.83 21.69 25.85
CA LYS A 178 -10.63 22.52 26.04
C LYS A 178 -9.58 22.32 24.94
N GLU A 179 -9.65 21.18 24.25
CA GLU A 179 -8.64 20.73 23.30
C GLU A 179 -9.34 20.04 22.12
N PRO A 180 -9.78 20.80 21.10
CA PRO A 180 -10.48 20.22 19.96
C PRO A 180 -9.57 19.31 19.16
N PHE A 181 -10.17 18.54 18.26
CA PHE A 181 -9.43 17.82 17.23
C PHE A 181 -8.61 18.82 16.41
N TYR A 182 -7.39 18.44 16.08
CA TYR A 182 -6.60 19.12 15.07
C TYR A 182 -5.96 18.09 14.15
N ASN A 183 -5.65 18.56 12.96
CA ASN A 183 -4.86 17.85 11.98
C ASN A 183 -3.81 18.81 11.46
N LYS A 184 -2.54 18.53 11.75
CA LYS A 184 -1.40 19.32 11.27
C LYS A 184 -0.70 18.53 10.16
N ILE A 185 -0.57 19.14 9.00
CA ILE A 185 0.08 18.55 7.83
C ILE A 185 1.23 19.46 7.46
N HIS A 186 2.44 18.90 7.36
CA HIS A 186 3.63 19.66 7.01
C HIS A 186 4.64 18.79 6.28
N ALA A 187 5.40 19.41 5.38
CA ALA A 187 6.55 18.76 4.76
C ALA A 187 7.81 19.08 5.54
N VAL A 188 8.68 18.08 5.65
CA VAL A 188 10.01 18.22 6.21
C VAL A 188 11.05 17.76 5.19
N ASP A 189 12.21 18.39 5.23
CA ASP A 189 13.34 17.99 4.42
C ASP A 189 14.03 16.73 4.99
N THR A 190 15.16 16.39 4.39
CA THR A 190 15.99 15.24 4.77
C THR A 190 16.62 15.33 6.16
N LYS A 191 16.72 16.55 6.72
CA LYS A 191 17.20 16.85 8.06
C LYS A 191 16.05 17.09 9.04
N ASN A 192 14.81 16.85 8.62
CA ASN A 192 13.59 17.10 9.41
C ASN A 192 13.34 18.60 9.69
N GLU A 193 13.86 19.49 8.85
CA GLU A 193 13.54 20.92 8.87
C GLU A 193 12.22 21.15 8.11
N THR A 194 11.29 21.90 8.69
CA THR A 194 9.99 22.19 8.06
C THR A 194 10.20 23.02 6.78
N ILE A 195 9.69 22.50 5.66
CA ILE A 195 9.68 23.19 4.36
C ILE A 195 8.44 24.07 4.25
N TRP A 196 7.27 23.50 4.55
CA TRP A 196 5.98 24.19 4.54
C TRP A 196 4.99 23.50 5.48
N GLU A 197 3.98 24.24 5.92
CA GLU A 197 2.83 23.71 6.67
C GLU A 197 1.55 24.02 5.91
N PHE A 198 0.66 23.04 5.80
CA PHE A 198 -0.62 23.20 5.11
C PHE A 198 -1.67 23.78 6.06
N THR A 199 -2.33 24.83 5.59
CA THR A 199 -3.55 25.38 6.21
C THR A 199 -4.64 25.42 5.15
N SER A 200 -5.75 24.73 5.42
CA SER A 200 -6.92 24.73 4.54
C SER A 200 -7.50 26.14 4.43
N SER A 201 -7.68 26.64 3.20
CA SER A 201 -8.45 27.87 2.95
C SER A 201 -9.96 27.67 3.13
N HIS A 202 -10.42 26.41 3.12
CA HIS A 202 -11.82 26.06 3.28
C HIS A 202 -12.18 25.93 4.75
N VAL A 203 -13.14 26.74 5.20
CA VAL A 203 -13.66 26.75 6.57
C VAL A 203 -15.10 26.24 6.55
N PHE A 204 -15.33 25.09 7.21
CA PHE A 204 -16.68 24.59 7.43
C PHE A 204 -17.18 25.04 8.80
N LYS A 205 -18.26 25.84 8.82
CA LYS A 205 -18.86 26.34 10.05
C LYS A 205 -19.19 25.20 11.03
N ASP A 206 -18.76 25.36 12.29
CA ASP A 206 -18.98 24.42 13.40
C ASP A 206 -18.45 22.99 13.14
N LYS A 207 -17.45 22.86 12.26
CA LYS A 207 -16.84 21.57 11.91
C LYS A 207 -15.32 21.66 11.98
N TYR A 208 -14.68 20.54 12.30
CA TYR A 208 -13.25 20.33 12.10
C TYR A 208 -13.04 19.39 10.92
N ILE A 209 -11.89 19.51 10.26
CA ILE A 209 -11.52 18.67 9.13
C ILE A 209 -10.37 17.77 9.56
N LEU A 210 -10.47 16.48 9.22
CA LEU A 210 -9.33 15.56 9.26
C LEU A 210 -8.97 15.16 7.85
N TYR A 211 -7.68 15.22 7.52
CA TYR A 211 -7.18 14.76 6.25
C TYR A 211 -6.48 13.41 6.40
N LYS A 212 -6.75 12.54 5.42
CA LYS A 212 -6.03 11.28 5.20
C LYS A 212 -5.23 11.42 3.91
N THR A 213 -3.94 11.18 3.98
CA THR A 213 -3.09 11.10 2.78
C THR A 213 -3.46 9.85 1.98
N LEU A 214 -3.71 10.04 0.69
CA LEU A 214 -4.15 8.99 -0.22
C LEU A 214 -3.05 8.58 -1.21
N ALA A 215 -2.29 9.55 -1.72
CA ALA A 215 -1.17 9.33 -2.61
C ALA A 215 -0.21 10.53 -2.56
N THR A 216 1.06 10.29 -2.85
CA THR A 216 2.11 11.31 -2.94
C THR A 216 3.08 10.99 -4.07
N ASP A 217 3.61 12.03 -4.71
CA ASP A 217 4.75 11.96 -5.63
C ASP A 217 5.58 13.26 -5.63
N ASP A 218 6.57 13.34 -6.53
CA ASP A 218 7.45 14.51 -6.71
C ASP A 218 6.73 15.83 -7.02
N ASN A 219 5.46 15.79 -7.43
CA ASN A 219 4.66 16.94 -7.86
C ASN A 219 3.40 17.16 -7.02
N TYR A 220 2.74 16.08 -6.58
CA TYR A 220 1.40 16.14 -6.02
C TYR A 220 1.26 15.38 -4.70
N ILE A 221 0.36 15.89 -3.86
CA ILE A 221 -0.16 15.20 -2.67
C ILE A 221 -1.67 15.15 -2.83
N LEU A 222 -2.25 13.95 -2.84
CA LEU A 222 -3.69 13.77 -2.80
C LEU A 222 -4.13 13.42 -1.38
N MET A 223 -5.11 14.16 -0.87
CA MET A 223 -5.69 13.90 0.45
C MET A 223 -7.21 13.86 0.39
N GLU A 224 -7.80 13.00 1.22
CA GLU A 224 -9.23 12.95 1.49
C GLU A 224 -9.50 13.70 2.80
N GLY A 225 -10.38 14.69 2.74
CA GLY A 225 -10.84 15.47 3.88
C GLY A 225 -12.21 14.99 4.35
N HIS A 226 -12.35 14.84 5.66
CA HIS A 226 -13.61 14.53 6.33
C HIS A 226 -13.98 15.67 7.27
N ALA A 227 -15.12 16.32 7.02
CA ALA A 227 -15.63 17.39 7.88
C ALA A 227 -16.65 16.86 8.89
N TYR A 228 -16.34 16.99 10.18
CA TYR A 228 -17.10 16.44 11.30
C TYR A 228 -17.80 17.53 12.09
N LYS A 229 -19.05 17.29 12.52
CA LYS A 229 -19.76 18.21 13.42
C LYS A 229 -19.51 17.86 14.89
N GLY A 230 -19.09 18.84 15.69
CA GLY A 230 -18.87 18.69 17.14
C GLY A 230 -17.53 18.01 17.47
N ASN A 231 -17.46 17.23 18.55
CA ASN A 231 -16.27 16.47 18.98
C ASN A 231 -16.42 14.95 18.76
N ASN A 232 -17.18 14.52 17.74
CA ASN A 232 -17.46 13.11 17.49
C ASN A 232 -17.08 12.68 16.07
N ASP A 233 -16.04 11.84 15.97
CA ASP A 233 -15.52 11.25 14.72
C ASP A 233 -16.53 10.36 13.97
N ASN A 234 -17.68 10.02 14.55
CA ASN A 234 -18.69 9.20 13.87
C ASN A 234 -19.73 10.01 13.07
N ASN A 235 -19.72 11.35 13.18
CA ASN A 235 -20.68 12.23 12.51
C ASN A 235 -20.04 13.05 11.36
N HIS A 236 -19.35 12.38 10.43
CA HIS A 236 -18.88 13.03 9.20
C HIS A 236 -20.08 13.41 8.33
N LYS A 237 -20.04 14.61 7.75
CA LYS A 237 -21.13 15.10 6.89
C LYS A 237 -20.70 15.44 5.47
N ILE A 238 -19.42 15.75 5.27
CA ILE A 238 -18.88 16.15 3.97
C ILE A 238 -17.56 15.41 3.79
N VAL A 239 -17.42 14.78 2.62
CA VAL A 239 -16.17 14.17 2.15
C VAL A 239 -15.73 14.98 0.93
N HIS A 240 -14.50 15.44 0.94
CA HIS A 240 -13.89 16.20 -0.14
C HIS A 240 -12.47 15.71 -0.39
N TYR A 241 -11.93 16.06 -1.56
CA TYR A 241 -10.58 15.71 -1.96
C TYR A 241 -9.80 16.98 -2.26
N ILE A 242 -8.54 17.01 -1.85
CA ILE A 242 -7.62 18.09 -2.20
C ILE A 242 -6.37 17.56 -2.84
N VAL A 243 -5.88 18.30 -3.84
CA VAL A 243 -4.55 18.09 -4.42
C VAL A 243 -3.68 19.27 -4.02
N LEU A 244 -2.54 18.99 -3.40
CA LEU A 244 -1.52 19.99 -3.09
C LEU A 244 -0.32 19.82 -4.03
N ASP A 245 0.35 20.93 -4.33
CA ASP A 245 1.70 20.93 -4.86
C ASP A 245 2.67 20.42 -3.78
N SER A 246 3.42 19.36 -4.05
CA SER A 246 4.24 18.69 -3.02
C SER A 246 5.46 19.51 -2.58
N LYS A 247 5.87 20.51 -3.36
CA LYS A 247 7.02 21.38 -3.06
C LYS A 247 6.65 22.56 -2.18
N THR A 248 5.44 23.09 -2.35
CA THR A 248 5.00 24.34 -1.73
C THR A 248 3.85 24.16 -0.74
N GLY A 249 3.16 23.01 -0.77
CA GLY A 249 1.95 22.77 0.02
C GLY A 249 0.73 23.55 -0.47
N LYS A 250 0.84 24.28 -1.60
CA LYS A 250 -0.25 25.08 -2.17
C LYS A 250 -1.37 24.17 -2.65
N GLU A 251 -2.61 24.49 -2.29
CA GLU A 251 -3.80 23.84 -2.84
C GLU A 251 -3.94 24.14 -4.34
N LEU A 252 -4.03 23.06 -5.13
CA LEU A 252 -4.21 23.09 -6.58
C LEU A 252 -5.64 22.72 -6.99
N LEU A 253 -6.29 21.84 -6.24
CA LEU A 253 -7.66 21.40 -6.48
C LEU A 253 -8.37 21.21 -5.15
N PHE A 254 -9.63 21.62 -5.10
CA PHE A 254 -10.59 21.25 -4.06
C PHE A 254 -11.84 20.68 -4.74
N ALA A 255 -12.15 19.42 -4.43
CA ALA A 255 -13.21 18.66 -5.09
C ALA A 255 -14.17 18.07 -4.07
N GLU A 256 -15.42 18.55 -4.06
CA GLU A 256 -16.51 17.89 -3.34
C GLU A 256 -17.12 16.79 -4.21
N VAL A 257 -17.48 15.68 -3.57
CA VAL A 257 -18.15 14.57 -4.25
C VAL A 257 -19.64 14.82 -4.36
N SER A 258 -20.23 14.49 -5.50
CA SER A 258 -21.66 14.58 -5.75
C SER A 258 -22.48 13.89 -4.66
N GLU A 259 -23.47 14.59 -4.12
CA GLU A 259 -24.38 14.00 -3.12
C GLU A 259 -25.44 13.07 -3.74
N LYS A 260 -25.48 12.92 -5.07
CA LYS A 260 -26.51 12.13 -5.76
C LYS A 260 -26.55 10.66 -5.30
N TYR A 261 -25.38 10.08 -5.07
CA TYR A 261 -25.21 8.71 -4.61
C TYR A 261 -24.32 8.66 -3.37
N THR A 262 -24.23 7.50 -2.75
CA THR A 262 -23.11 7.20 -1.86
C THR A 262 -22.02 6.54 -2.68
N HIS A 263 -20.79 7.03 -2.56
CA HIS A 263 -19.63 6.51 -3.30
C HIS A 263 -18.67 5.81 -2.35
N ILE A 264 -18.10 4.70 -2.81
CA ILE A 264 -16.91 4.10 -2.24
C ILE A 264 -15.85 4.17 -3.34
N PHE A 265 -14.87 5.06 -3.17
CA PHE A 265 -13.76 5.18 -4.10
C PHE A 265 -12.75 4.06 -3.81
N ASP A 266 -12.70 3.08 -4.71
CA ASP A 266 -11.78 1.95 -4.66
C ASP A 266 -10.41 2.32 -5.28
N TYR A 267 -10.34 3.42 -6.04
CA TYR A 267 -9.09 3.93 -6.60
C TYR A 267 -9.06 5.44 -6.75
N HIS A 268 -7.84 5.97 -6.69
CA HIS A 268 -7.49 7.35 -6.95
C HIS A 268 -6.06 7.42 -7.51
N PHE A 269 -5.83 8.27 -8.51
CA PHE A 269 -4.48 8.57 -9.01
C PHE A 269 -4.49 9.86 -9.82
N ILE A 270 -3.33 10.49 -9.94
CA ILE A 270 -3.12 11.67 -10.78
C ILE A 270 -2.30 11.26 -11.99
N GLN A 271 -2.76 11.62 -13.19
CA GLN A 271 -2.02 11.39 -14.43
C GLN A 271 -2.33 12.49 -15.43
N ASN A 272 -1.29 13.07 -16.04
CA ASN A 272 -1.40 14.13 -17.05
C ASN A 272 -2.21 15.36 -16.57
N GLY A 273 -2.06 15.75 -15.29
CA GLY A 273 -2.79 16.89 -14.71
C GLY A 273 -4.26 16.61 -14.41
N LEU A 274 -4.72 15.36 -14.55
CA LEU A 274 -6.07 14.94 -14.21
C LEU A 274 -6.05 14.06 -12.96
N LEU A 275 -6.94 14.37 -12.01
CA LEU A 275 -7.24 13.49 -10.87
C LEU A 275 -8.35 12.53 -11.28
N TYR A 276 -8.06 11.24 -11.28
CA TYR A 276 -9.03 10.18 -11.50
C TYR A 276 -9.44 9.59 -10.14
N MET A 277 -10.73 9.51 -9.89
CA MET A 277 -11.29 8.81 -8.74
C MET A 277 -12.43 7.91 -9.22
N GLY A 278 -12.54 6.70 -8.69
CA GLY A 278 -13.69 5.86 -9.00
C GLY A 278 -13.80 4.64 -8.10
N GLY A 279 -14.87 3.89 -8.30
CA GLY A 279 -15.20 2.73 -7.50
C GLY A 279 -16.68 2.40 -7.63
N LYS A 280 -17.33 2.06 -6.51
CA LYS A 280 -18.75 1.69 -6.48
C LYS A 280 -19.62 2.87 -6.07
N TYR A 281 -20.85 2.87 -6.58
CA TYR A 281 -21.89 3.77 -6.11
C TYR A 281 -23.16 3.04 -5.68
N TYR A 282 -23.87 3.65 -4.73
CA TYR A 282 -25.02 3.07 -4.04
C TYR A 282 -26.18 4.07 -3.98
N GLU A 283 -27.41 3.56 -4.07
CA GLU A 283 -28.59 4.34 -3.75
C GLU A 283 -28.65 4.66 -2.26
N LYS A 284 -29.03 5.90 -1.95
CA LYS A 284 -29.32 6.36 -0.60
C LYS A 284 -30.76 5.99 -0.25
N ASN A 285 -30.97 5.42 0.93
CA ASN A 285 -32.31 5.32 1.49
C ASN A 285 -32.76 6.65 2.12
N LYS A 286 -34.01 6.72 2.59
CA LYS A 286 -34.60 7.94 3.18
C LYS A 286 -33.82 8.52 4.37
N ASN A 287 -32.97 7.73 5.02
CA ASN A 287 -32.15 8.14 6.16
C ASN A 287 -30.69 8.44 5.74
N ASN A 288 -30.40 8.60 4.45
CA ASN A 288 -29.04 8.72 3.89
C ASN A 288 -28.11 7.53 4.18
N ASN A 289 -28.66 6.38 4.56
CA ASN A 289 -27.91 5.14 4.69
C ASN A 289 -27.93 4.37 3.35
N TYR A 290 -27.04 3.38 3.21
CA TYR A 290 -26.97 2.52 2.02
C TYR A 290 -26.73 1.06 2.41
N ASN A 291 -27.11 0.12 1.53
CA ASN A 291 -26.77 -1.28 1.69
C ASN A 291 -25.37 -1.52 1.11
N SER A 292 -24.38 -1.73 1.98
CA SER A 292 -22.96 -1.89 1.58
C SER A 292 -22.68 -3.09 0.68
N LEU A 293 -23.59 -4.07 0.61
CA LEU A 293 -23.49 -5.21 -0.32
C LEU A 293 -24.11 -4.92 -1.69
N ALA A 294 -25.10 -4.04 -1.77
CA ALA A 294 -25.88 -3.82 -2.99
C ALA A 294 -25.47 -2.53 -3.71
N SER A 295 -24.21 -2.48 -4.19
CA SER A 295 -23.83 -1.43 -5.14
C SER A 295 -24.68 -1.54 -6.40
N ILE A 296 -24.98 -0.42 -7.06
CA ILE A 296 -25.79 -0.42 -8.28
C ILE A 296 -24.95 -0.28 -9.56
N GLY A 297 -23.65 -0.03 -9.42
CA GLY A 297 -22.72 0.03 -10.54
C GLY A 297 -21.35 0.59 -10.16
N LEU A 298 -20.58 0.94 -11.20
CA LEU A 298 -19.29 1.62 -11.10
C LEU A 298 -19.41 3.12 -11.40
N ASN A 299 -18.66 3.94 -10.68
CA ASN A 299 -18.50 5.36 -10.99
C ASN A 299 -17.05 5.72 -11.33
N GLN A 300 -16.90 6.77 -12.13
CA GLN A 300 -15.64 7.48 -12.27
C GLN A 300 -15.91 8.98 -12.30
N THR A 301 -15.11 9.71 -11.54
CA THR A 301 -15.09 11.17 -11.50
C THR A 301 -13.67 11.62 -11.84
N VAL A 302 -13.56 12.53 -12.79
CA VAL A 302 -12.28 13.06 -13.28
C VAL A 302 -12.29 14.57 -13.13
N PHE A 303 -11.27 15.10 -12.46
CA PHE A 303 -11.07 16.54 -12.30
C PHE A 303 -9.83 16.99 -13.05
N ASP A 304 -9.92 18.17 -13.67
CA ASP A 304 -8.76 18.87 -14.20
C ASP A 304 -8.17 19.74 -13.09
N ILE A 305 -6.91 19.45 -12.72
CA ILE A 305 -6.21 20.12 -11.63
C ILE A 305 -5.87 21.56 -12.01
N LYS A 306 -5.56 21.82 -13.28
CA LYS A 306 -5.15 23.15 -13.74
C LYS A 306 -6.31 24.12 -13.77
N SER A 307 -7.48 23.69 -14.25
CA SER A 307 -8.69 24.52 -14.27
C SER A 307 -9.50 24.44 -12.97
N ASN A 308 -9.10 23.58 -12.02
CA ASN A 308 -9.82 23.34 -10.76
C ASN A 308 -11.31 23.01 -11.00
N SER A 309 -11.59 22.12 -11.96
CA SER A 309 -12.97 21.84 -12.39
C SER A 309 -13.24 20.37 -12.69
N LEU A 310 -14.50 19.97 -12.53
CA LEU A 310 -14.98 18.66 -12.96
C LEU A 310 -14.85 18.54 -14.48
N SER A 311 -14.08 17.55 -14.94
CA SER A 311 -13.90 17.24 -16.36
C SER A 311 -14.92 16.20 -16.83
N ARG A 312 -15.14 15.15 -16.04
CA ARG A 312 -16.07 14.07 -16.37
C ARG A 312 -16.63 13.40 -15.12
N GLU A 313 -17.91 13.05 -15.16
CA GLU A 313 -18.54 12.16 -14.18
C GLU A 313 -19.36 11.09 -14.90
N THR A 314 -19.02 9.83 -14.67
CA THR A 314 -19.64 8.68 -15.34
C THR A 314 -20.22 7.73 -14.30
N TYR A 315 -21.47 7.31 -14.51
CA TYR A 315 -22.15 6.27 -13.74
C TYR A 315 -22.53 5.09 -14.65
N LEU A 316 -22.08 3.89 -14.30
CA LEU A 316 -22.24 2.69 -15.09
C LEU A 316 -23.01 1.64 -14.30
N PRO A 317 -24.33 1.52 -14.55
CA PRO A 317 -25.10 0.45 -13.94
C PRO A 317 -24.61 -0.90 -14.44
N TYR A 318 -24.71 -1.93 -13.59
CA TYR A 318 -24.20 -3.26 -13.91
C TYR A 318 -24.81 -3.89 -15.17
N GLU A 319 -26.02 -3.48 -15.54
CA GLU A 319 -26.74 -3.91 -16.74
C GLU A 319 -26.01 -3.57 -18.05
N LYS A 320 -25.02 -2.65 -18.02
CA LYS A 320 -24.19 -2.33 -19.18
C LYS A 320 -23.11 -3.38 -19.47
N PHE A 321 -22.79 -4.26 -18.52
CA PHE A 321 -21.84 -5.35 -18.73
C PHE A 321 -22.59 -6.58 -19.27
N LYS A 322 -22.36 -6.93 -20.53
CA LYS A 322 -23.12 -7.97 -21.23
C LYS A 322 -22.44 -9.34 -21.21
N ASP A 323 -21.13 -9.40 -20.96
CA ASP A 323 -20.37 -10.65 -21.03
C ASP A 323 -20.51 -11.53 -19.77
N VAL A 324 -21.05 -10.97 -18.66
CA VAL A 324 -21.26 -11.67 -17.39
C VAL A 324 -22.63 -11.31 -16.84
N GLU A 325 -23.37 -12.28 -16.30
CA GLU A 325 -24.67 -12.07 -15.69
C GLU A 325 -24.55 -11.41 -14.31
N ILE A 326 -24.55 -10.08 -14.30
CA ILE A 326 -24.52 -9.27 -13.07
C ILE A 326 -25.90 -8.64 -12.87
N ASN A 327 -26.51 -8.88 -11.71
CA ASN A 327 -27.78 -8.23 -11.38
C ASN A 327 -27.60 -6.74 -11.00
N LYS A 328 -28.71 -6.03 -10.85
CA LYS A 328 -28.73 -4.59 -10.50
C LYS A 328 -28.06 -4.24 -9.16
N SER A 329 -27.74 -5.23 -8.34
CA SER A 329 -27.12 -5.06 -7.02
C SER A 329 -25.65 -5.54 -7.01
N GLY A 330 -25.05 -5.79 -8.17
CA GLY A 330 -23.64 -6.21 -8.27
C GLY A 330 -23.39 -7.66 -7.87
N LYS A 331 -24.42 -8.50 -7.91
CA LYS A 331 -24.32 -9.93 -7.64
C LYS A 331 -24.22 -10.70 -8.96
N VAL A 332 -23.17 -11.49 -9.10
CA VAL A 332 -22.98 -12.47 -10.18
C VAL A 332 -23.71 -13.76 -9.83
N SER A 333 -24.41 -14.33 -10.81
CA SER A 333 -25.13 -15.60 -10.65
C SER A 333 -24.18 -16.71 -10.15
N LYS A 334 -24.54 -17.40 -9.07
CA LYS A 334 -23.76 -18.49 -8.42
C LYS A 334 -22.36 -18.11 -7.88
N GLU A 335 -21.94 -16.86 -7.97
CA GLU A 335 -20.60 -16.44 -7.51
C GLU A 335 -20.60 -15.37 -6.42
N GLY A 336 -21.75 -14.71 -6.18
CA GLY A 336 -21.90 -13.74 -5.09
C GLY A 336 -21.66 -12.30 -5.54
N TYR A 337 -21.22 -11.42 -4.64
CA TYR A 337 -21.07 -9.98 -4.90
C TYR A 337 -19.68 -9.65 -5.43
N LEU A 338 -19.57 -8.62 -6.28
CA LEU A 338 -18.29 -8.11 -6.75
C LEU A 338 -17.62 -7.19 -5.72
N THR A 339 -16.32 -7.35 -5.55
CA THR A 339 -15.42 -6.37 -4.94
C THR A 339 -14.36 -5.97 -5.96
N PHE A 340 -14.06 -4.69 -6.07
CA PHE A 340 -13.05 -4.18 -6.99
C PHE A 340 -11.72 -4.07 -6.24
N GLN A 341 -10.66 -4.62 -6.83
CA GLN A 341 -9.34 -4.70 -6.20
C GLN A 341 -8.37 -3.66 -6.77
N LYS A 342 -8.46 -3.39 -8.07
CA LYS A 342 -7.55 -2.47 -8.75
C LYS A 342 -8.16 -1.88 -10.00
N THR A 343 -7.93 -0.59 -10.22
CA THR A 343 -8.15 0.05 -11.53
C THR A 343 -6.81 0.59 -12.02
N SER A 344 -6.51 0.40 -13.30
CA SER A 344 -5.30 0.90 -13.96
C SER A 344 -5.67 1.65 -15.23
N LEU A 345 -5.03 2.80 -15.47
CA LEU A 345 -5.08 3.51 -16.75
C LEU A 345 -3.96 2.97 -17.65
N ASN A 346 -4.34 2.53 -18.85
CA ASN A 346 -3.42 2.05 -19.87
C ASN A 346 -2.87 3.22 -20.70
N PRO A 347 -1.73 3.04 -21.40
CA PRO A 347 -1.14 4.10 -22.23
C PRO A 347 -2.07 4.64 -23.32
N ASP A 348 -2.98 3.80 -23.85
CA ASP A 348 -3.97 4.20 -24.87
C ASP A 348 -5.22 4.90 -24.28
N GLY A 349 -5.22 5.17 -22.97
CA GLY A 349 -6.32 5.82 -22.25
C GLY A 349 -7.43 4.88 -21.79
N THR A 350 -7.40 3.59 -22.17
CA THR A 350 -8.39 2.60 -21.68
C THR A 350 -8.15 2.27 -20.22
N PHE A 351 -9.20 1.82 -19.52
CA PHE A 351 -9.08 1.38 -18.13
C PHE A 351 -9.16 -0.14 -18.04
N PHE A 352 -8.30 -0.70 -17.19
CA PHE A 352 -8.35 -2.08 -16.77
C PHE A 352 -8.85 -2.12 -15.31
N VAL A 353 -10.04 -2.63 -15.09
CA VAL A 353 -10.61 -2.80 -13.74
C VAL A 353 -10.58 -4.28 -13.38
N LEU A 354 -10.06 -4.58 -12.21
CA LEU A 354 -9.92 -5.91 -11.65
C LEU A 354 -10.89 -6.08 -10.48
N ALA A 355 -11.62 -7.19 -10.46
CA ALA A 355 -12.56 -7.53 -9.40
C ALA A 355 -12.47 -9.00 -9.00
N GLU A 356 -13.04 -9.29 -7.83
CA GLU A 356 -13.25 -10.64 -7.31
C GLU A 356 -14.71 -10.80 -6.92
N SER A 357 -15.29 -11.98 -7.13
CA SER A 357 -16.58 -12.32 -6.53
C SER A 357 -16.40 -12.91 -5.15
N TYR A 358 -17.36 -12.64 -4.26
CA TYR A 358 -17.39 -13.25 -2.94
C TYR A 358 -18.81 -13.54 -2.44
N TRP A 359 -18.90 -14.61 -1.66
CA TRP A 359 -20.05 -14.89 -0.81
C TRP A 359 -19.81 -14.36 0.60
N GLN A 360 -20.85 -13.83 1.22
CA GLN A 360 -20.81 -13.46 2.63
C GLN A 360 -21.75 -14.34 3.44
N LYS A 361 -21.19 -15.13 4.37
CA LYS A 361 -21.94 -15.93 5.35
C LYS A 361 -21.54 -15.47 6.74
N SER A 362 -22.47 -14.80 7.44
CA SER A 362 -22.19 -14.15 8.73
C SER A 362 -20.98 -13.18 8.63
N ASN A 363 -19.95 -13.37 9.46
CA ASN A 363 -18.78 -12.49 9.54
C ASN A 363 -17.64 -12.87 8.58
N TYR A 364 -17.81 -13.89 7.74
CA TYR A 364 -16.75 -14.37 6.85
C TYR A 364 -17.11 -14.16 5.37
N ARG A 365 -16.09 -13.77 4.59
CA ARG A 365 -16.17 -13.67 3.13
C ARG A 365 -15.35 -14.78 2.48
N THR A 366 -15.97 -15.43 1.51
CA THR A 366 -15.37 -16.48 0.71
C THR A 366 -15.26 -15.99 -0.72
N TYR A 367 -14.05 -15.89 -1.26
CA TYR A 367 -13.79 -15.35 -2.60
C TYR A 367 -13.71 -16.49 -3.61
N THR A 368 -14.40 -16.35 -4.75
CA THR A 368 -14.60 -17.45 -5.71
C THR A 368 -13.88 -17.22 -7.02
N GLN A 369 -14.23 -16.19 -7.81
CA GLN A 369 -13.69 -15.96 -9.15
C GLN A 369 -12.98 -14.62 -9.28
N LEU A 370 -12.14 -14.49 -10.32
CA LEU A 370 -11.55 -13.22 -10.75
C LEU A 370 -12.28 -12.69 -11.98
N TYR A 371 -12.47 -11.39 -12.05
CA TYR A 371 -13.07 -10.71 -13.19
C TYR A 371 -12.20 -9.54 -13.64
N THR A 372 -12.21 -9.29 -14.93
CA THR A 372 -11.65 -8.07 -15.51
C THR A 372 -12.73 -7.34 -16.28
N PHE A 373 -12.71 -6.02 -16.19
CA PHE A 373 -13.56 -5.14 -16.97
C PHE A 373 -12.64 -4.19 -17.72
N MET A 374 -12.59 -4.37 -19.04
CA MET A 374 -11.96 -3.44 -19.95
C MET A 374 -12.93 -2.32 -20.24
N MET A 375 -12.49 -1.08 -20.02
CA MET A 375 -13.28 0.12 -20.29
C MET A 375 -12.56 1.01 -21.29
N ASP A 376 -13.30 1.72 -22.12
CA ASP A 376 -12.72 2.72 -23.01
C ASP A 376 -12.23 3.96 -22.25
N LYS A 377 -11.68 4.93 -22.99
CA LYS A 377 -11.19 6.20 -22.43
C LYS A 377 -12.26 7.03 -21.72
N ASP A 378 -13.53 6.81 -22.05
CA ASP A 378 -14.72 7.47 -21.50
C ASP A 378 -15.38 6.62 -20.40
N PHE A 379 -14.67 5.57 -20.00
CA PHE A 379 -15.06 4.60 -18.99
C PHE A 379 -16.26 3.74 -19.42
N ASN A 380 -16.61 3.63 -20.70
CA ASN A 380 -17.67 2.69 -21.12
C ASN A 380 -17.14 1.25 -21.23
N PRO A 381 -17.97 0.22 -20.94
CA PRO A 381 -17.54 -1.17 -21.03
C PRO A 381 -17.17 -1.58 -22.46
N ILE A 382 -16.01 -2.22 -22.62
CA ILE A 382 -15.56 -2.86 -23.86
C ILE A 382 -15.76 -4.36 -23.78
N LYS A 383 -15.27 -4.97 -22.70
CA LYS A 383 -15.27 -6.43 -22.50
C LYS A 383 -15.12 -6.78 -21.03
N THR A 384 -15.89 -7.75 -20.56
CA THR A 384 -15.68 -8.41 -19.27
C THR A 384 -15.18 -9.83 -19.48
N VAL A 385 -14.20 -10.26 -18.68
CA VAL A 385 -13.67 -11.64 -18.70
C VAL A 385 -13.68 -12.21 -17.30
N GLU A 386 -14.22 -13.42 -17.17
CA GLU A 386 -14.19 -14.24 -15.95
C GLU A 386 -13.05 -15.25 -16.01
N TYR A 387 -12.38 -15.47 -14.88
CA TYR A 387 -11.33 -16.47 -14.72
C TYR A 387 -11.63 -17.39 -13.55
N ASN A 388 -11.64 -18.70 -13.86
CA ASN A 388 -11.81 -19.75 -12.88
C ASN A 388 -10.55 -19.94 -12.02
N VAL A 389 -10.67 -19.63 -10.73
CA VAL A 389 -9.60 -19.81 -9.73
C VAL A 389 -10.10 -20.62 -8.53
N LYS A 390 -9.18 -21.03 -7.64
CA LYS A 390 -9.58 -21.81 -6.45
C LYS A 390 -10.35 -20.91 -5.49
N GLN A 391 -11.16 -21.46 -4.59
CA GLN A 391 -11.86 -20.66 -3.58
C GLN A 391 -10.93 -20.30 -2.40
N THR A 392 -11.04 -19.10 -1.82
CA THR A 392 -10.25 -18.71 -0.63
C THR A 392 -11.07 -18.06 0.48
N LYS A 393 -10.53 -18.11 1.70
CA LYS A 393 -10.96 -17.26 2.82
C LYS A 393 -10.09 -16.00 2.82
N GLY A 394 -10.68 -14.85 2.49
CA GLY A 394 -9.94 -13.60 2.29
C GLY A 394 -9.60 -13.28 0.84
N TYR A 395 -9.27 -12.01 0.59
CA TYR A 395 -8.96 -11.47 -0.75
C TYR A 395 -7.83 -12.26 -1.41
N LYS A 396 -7.88 -12.37 -2.74
CA LYS A 396 -6.87 -13.11 -3.52
C LYS A 396 -5.79 -12.19 -4.04
N TYR A 397 -6.18 -11.00 -4.51
CA TYR A 397 -5.28 -9.99 -5.03
C TYR A 397 -4.30 -9.52 -3.96
N ASP A 398 -3.01 -9.63 -4.24
CA ASP A 398 -1.95 -9.10 -3.39
C ASP A 398 -1.41 -7.78 -3.99
N PHE A 399 -0.90 -7.81 -5.24
CA PHE A 399 -0.32 -6.62 -5.88
C PHE A 399 -0.31 -6.69 -7.42
N SER A 400 0.16 -5.62 -8.06
CA SER A 400 0.41 -5.56 -9.50
C SER A 400 1.69 -4.79 -9.81
N GLN A 401 2.31 -5.09 -10.95
CA GLN A 401 3.52 -4.41 -11.41
C GLN A 401 3.57 -4.34 -12.94
N ARG A 402 4.29 -3.36 -13.49
CA ARG A 402 4.51 -3.28 -14.94
C ARG A 402 5.33 -4.47 -15.43
N LEU A 403 5.02 -4.96 -16.62
CA LEU A 403 5.87 -5.91 -17.34
C LEU A 403 7.11 -5.20 -17.91
N PRO A 404 8.19 -5.96 -18.21
CA PRO A 404 9.39 -5.42 -18.86
C PRO A 404 9.11 -4.63 -20.13
N ASP A 405 9.91 -3.59 -20.34
CA ASP A 405 9.81 -2.64 -21.45
C ASP A 405 8.44 -1.95 -21.54
N THR A 406 7.69 -1.92 -20.42
CA THR A 406 6.34 -1.34 -20.33
C THR A 406 5.32 -1.94 -21.28
N THR A 407 5.57 -3.17 -21.76
CA THR A 407 4.71 -3.91 -22.71
C THR A 407 3.31 -4.22 -22.15
N GLY A 408 3.17 -4.23 -20.83
CA GLY A 408 1.92 -4.54 -20.15
C GLY A 408 2.00 -4.43 -18.64
N ARG A 409 1.10 -5.15 -17.96
CA ARG A 409 1.02 -5.24 -16.49
C ARG A 409 0.70 -6.67 -16.06
N ALA A 410 1.34 -7.10 -14.98
CA ALA A 410 1.03 -8.34 -14.28
C ALA A 410 0.23 -8.03 -13.00
N TYR A 411 -0.82 -8.81 -12.76
CA TYR A 411 -1.62 -8.78 -11.53
C TYR A 411 -1.50 -10.13 -10.83
N PHE A 412 -1.20 -10.12 -9.54
CA PHE A 412 -0.90 -11.32 -8.76
C PHE A 412 -2.04 -11.63 -7.79
N PHE A 413 -2.49 -12.87 -7.81
CA PHE A 413 -3.51 -13.40 -6.91
C PHE A 413 -2.99 -14.66 -6.28
N PHE A 414 -3.08 -14.74 -4.96
CA PHE A 414 -2.60 -15.89 -4.24
C PHE A 414 -3.74 -16.63 -3.57
N ASP A 415 -4.01 -17.83 -4.08
CA ASP A 415 -5.05 -18.69 -3.57
C ASP A 415 -4.59 -19.37 -2.27
N LYS A 416 -4.72 -18.65 -1.16
CA LYS A 416 -4.47 -19.14 0.21
C LYS A 416 -5.64 -20.02 0.65
N THR A 417 -5.63 -21.29 0.23
CA THR A 417 -6.53 -22.32 0.75
C THR A 417 -6.05 -22.83 2.12
N ASP A 418 -6.94 -23.41 2.92
CA ASP A 418 -6.55 -24.11 4.17
C ASP A 418 -5.68 -25.35 3.88
N ASP A 419 -5.63 -25.77 2.61
CA ASP A 419 -4.87 -26.93 2.11
C ASP A 419 -3.42 -26.58 1.72
N LYS A 420 -2.60 -27.64 1.60
CA LYS A 420 -1.20 -27.56 1.12
C LYS A 420 -1.04 -27.22 -0.37
N ASP A 421 -2.14 -26.93 -1.05
CA ASP A 421 -2.23 -26.78 -2.51
C ASP A 421 -2.41 -25.30 -2.90
N LEU A 422 -1.43 -24.48 -2.52
CA LEU A 422 -1.43 -23.05 -2.80
C LEU A 422 -1.21 -22.80 -4.31
N GLU A 423 -1.94 -21.87 -4.89
CA GLU A 423 -1.81 -21.50 -6.31
C GLU A 423 -1.58 -20.00 -6.44
N LEU A 424 -0.48 -19.61 -7.07
CA LEU A 424 -0.25 -18.24 -7.52
C LEU A 424 -0.79 -18.09 -8.95
N ASN A 425 -1.82 -17.27 -9.09
CA ASN A 425 -2.39 -16.85 -10.37
C ASN A 425 -1.77 -15.50 -10.77
N ILE A 426 -1.28 -15.42 -12.00
CA ILE A 426 -0.63 -14.23 -12.56
C ILE A 426 -1.35 -13.86 -13.85
N LEU A 427 -2.11 -12.77 -13.80
CA LEU A 427 -2.80 -12.24 -14.97
C LEU A 427 -1.92 -11.21 -15.66
N ASN A 428 -1.43 -11.55 -16.84
CA ASN A 428 -0.69 -10.66 -17.71
C ASN A 428 -1.66 -9.98 -18.69
N TYR A 429 -1.69 -8.65 -18.68
CA TYR A 429 -2.39 -7.84 -19.66
C TYR A 429 -1.38 -7.07 -20.52
N TYR A 430 -1.41 -7.27 -21.82
CA TYR A 430 -0.50 -6.65 -22.79
C TYR A 430 -1.16 -5.45 -23.45
N TYR A 431 -0.51 -4.29 -23.45
CA TYR A 431 -1.14 -3.05 -23.91
C TYR A 431 -1.32 -3.01 -25.43
N LYS A 432 -0.37 -3.56 -26.20
CA LYS A 432 -0.37 -3.52 -27.67
C LYS A 432 -1.39 -4.48 -28.26
N SER A 433 -1.33 -5.77 -27.91
CA SER A 433 -2.29 -6.77 -28.39
C SER A 433 -3.63 -6.73 -27.67
N LYS A 434 -3.72 -6.07 -26.51
CA LYS A 434 -4.87 -6.09 -25.60
C LYS A 434 -5.22 -7.50 -25.10
N LYS A 435 -4.27 -8.44 -25.21
CA LYS A 435 -4.42 -9.83 -24.80
C LYS A 435 -4.33 -9.95 -23.28
N GLN A 436 -5.11 -10.87 -22.73
CA GLN A 436 -5.06 -11.25 -21.33
C GLN A 436 -4.65 -12.73 -21.24
N VAL A 437 -3.63 -13.04 -20.43
CA VAL A 437 -3.13 -14.41 -20.24
C VAL A 437 -2.97 -14.67 -18.76
N VAL A 438 -3.66 -15.69 -18.24
CA VAL A 438 -3.46 -16.17 -16.87
C VAL A 438 -2.44 -17.28 -16.85
N GLN A 439 -1.47 -17.15 -15.95
CA GLN A 439 -0.51 -18.18 -15.62
C GLN A 439 -0.74 -18.66 -14.21
N LYS A 440 -0.60 -19.97 -14.01
CA LYS A 440 -0.79 -20.62 -12.72
C LYS A 440 0.51 -21.26 -12.29
N MET A 441 0.90 -21.01 -11.05
CA MET A 441 2.08 -21.60 -10.43
C MET A 441 1.64 -22.28 -9.14
N ASN A 442 1.74 -23.60 -9.11
CA ASN A 442 1.49 -24.37 -7.89
C ASN A 442 2.66 -24.19 -6.93
N ILE A 443 2.35 -23.92 -5.66
CA ILE A 443 3.33 -23.72 -4.60
C ILE A 443 3.07 -24.73 -3.49
N SER A 444 4.04 -25.59 -3.20
CA SER A 444 4.00 -26.47 -2.03
C SER A 444 4.47 -25.73 -0.77
N ASN A 445 3.83 -26.01 0.36
CA ASN A 445 4.12 -25.40 1.66
C ASN A 445 4.22 -26.44 2.80
N ASP A 446 4.61 -27.68 2.51
CA ASP A 446 4.53 -28.82 3.45
C ASP A 446 5.05 -28.49 4.86
N ASN A 447 6.21 -27.81 4.94
CA ASN A 447 6.89 -27.46 6.20
C ASN A 447 7.07 -25.96 6.40
N SER A 448 6.32 -25.14 5.67
CA SER A 448 6.50 -23.69 5.63
C SER A 448 5.18 -22.95 5.49
N THR A 449 5.25 -21.64 5.69
CA THR A 449 4.21 -20.70 5.27
C THR A 449 4.80 -19.89 4.11
N ILE A 450 3.99 -19.58 3.09
CA ILE A 450 4.44 -18.81 1.93
C ILE A 450 3.76 -17.44 1.94
N SER A 451 4.53 -16.39 1.62
CA SER A 451 3.99 -15.11 1.17
C SER A 451 4.60 -14.73 -0.18
N ILE A 452 3.88 -13.88 -0.91
CA ILE A 452 4.37 -13.27 -2.15
C ILE A 452 4.53 -11.77 -1.95
N PHE A 453 5.47 -11.17 -2.66
CA PHE A 453 5.72 -9.73 -2.55
C PHE A 453 6.26 -9.15 -3.88
N PRO A 454 6.15 -7.82 -4.08
CA PRO A 454 6.65 -7.16 -5.28
C PRO A 454 8.14 -7.38 -5.52
N ALA A 455 8.51 -7.63 -6.78
CA ALA A 455 9.90 -7.84 -7.20
C ALA A 455 10.28 -6.94 -8.36
N LYS A 456 11.56 -6.99 -8.74
CA LYS A 456 12.00 -6.32 -9.96
C LYS A 456 11.13 -6.77 -11.14
N THR A 457 10.86 -5.83 -12.03
CA THR A 457 10.01 -6.03 -13.21
C THR A 457 10.34 -7.33 -13.94
N GLY A 458 9.32 -8.16 -14.17
CA GLY A 458 9.47 -9.49 -14.77
C GLY A 458 9.74 -10.62 -13.78
N TYR A 459 9.66 -10.37 -12.47
CA TYR A 459 9.80 -11.39 -11.41
C TYR A 459 8.70 -11.27 -10.35
N VAL A 460 8.51 -12.30 -9.53
CA VAL A 460 7.73 -12.27 -8.29
C VAL A 460 8.62 -12.71 -7.13
N GLY A 461 8.51 -12.03 -5.99
CA GLY A 461 9.16 -12.43 -4.76
C GLY A 461 8.33 -13.50 -4.06
N ILE A 462 8.99 -14.59 -3.67
CA ILE A 462 8.40 -15.64 -2.82
C ILE A 462 9.22 -15.69 -1.53
N ALA A 463 8.54 -15.54 -0.39
CA ALA A 463 9.13 -15.71 0.93
C ALA A 463 8.56 -16.97 1.58
N GLU A 464 9.46 -17.89 1.94
CA GLU A 464 9.16 -19.16 2.57
C GLU A 464 9.61 -19.16 4.03
N TYR A 465 8.66 -19.16 4.95
CA TYR A 465 8.88 -19.14 6.39
C TYR A 465 8.83 -20.55 6.95
N TYR A 466 9.94 -21.07 7.46
CA TYR A 466 10.01 -22.44 7.93
C TYR A 466 9.37 -22.62 9.32
N LYS A 467 8.54 -23.66 9.47
CA LYS A 467 7.88 -24.00 10.75
C LYS A 467 8.89 -24.47 11.80
N ASP A 468 9.88 -25.29 11.39
CA ASP A 468 10.97 -25.74 12.26
C ASP A 468 12.31 -25.10 11.85
N GLN A 469 12.51 -23.89 12.37
CA GLN A 469 13.71 -23.10 12.14
C GLN A 469 14.97 -23.75 12.73
N LYS A 470 14.85 -24.61 13.75
CA LYS A 470 16.01 -25.30 14.35
C LYS A 470 16.56 -26.36 13.40
N LYS A 471 15.67 -27.09 12.72
CA LYS A 471 16.05 -28.13 11.75
C LYS A 471 16.58 -27.55 10.43
N GLN A 472 16.01 -26.43 9.96
CA GLN A 472 16.37 -25.86 8.66
C GLN A 472 17.58 -24.91 8.69
N GLY A 473 18.00 -24.45 9.87
CA GLY A 473 19.12 -23.50 10.02
C GLY A 473 18.81 -22.06 9.61
N ASN A 474 17.69 -21.82 8.91
CA ASN A 474 17.25 -20.51 8.43
C ASN A 474 15.83 -20.19 8.95
N TYR A 475 15.54 -18.90 9.13
CA TYR A 475 14.20 -18.41 9.51
C TYR A 475 13.28 -18.37 8.28
N MET A 476 13.80 -17.82 7.19
CA MET A 476 13.07 -17.62 5.95
C MET A 476 14.03 -17.73 4.76
N GLU A 477 13.55 -18.31 3.66
CA GLU A 477 14.20 -18.22 2.36
C GLU A 477 13.37 -17.33 1.44
N ILE A 478 14.04 -16.37 0.80
CA ILE A 478 13.44 -15.50 -0.20
C ILE A 478 13.99 -15.89 -1.57
N ARG A 479 13.12 -15.99 -2.58
CA ARG A 479 13.53 -16.21 -3.96
C ARG A 479 12.79 -15.31 -4.94
N LEU A 480 13.48 -14.90 -5.99
CA LEU A 480 12.90 -14.19 -7.12
C LEU A 480 12.58 -15.18 -8.23
N GLU A 481 11.30 -15.44 -8.45
CA GLU A 481 10.83 -16.30 -9.55
C GLU A 481 10.57 -15.45 -10.79
N LYS A 482 11.12 -15.88 -11.93
CA LYS A 482 10.93 -15.16 -13.19
C LYS A 482 9.52 -15.38 -13.71
N LEU A 483 8.84 -14.31 -14.09
CA LEU A 483 7.57 -14.38 -14.79
C LEU A 483 7.78 -14.95 -16.18
N ASN A 484 6.92 -15.88 -16.57
CA ASN A 484 6.76 -16.21 -17.97
C ASN A 484 5.89 -15.11 -18.59
N TYR A 485 6.30 -14.46 -19.67
CA TYR A 485 5.44 -13.48 -20.36
C TYR A 485 5.87 -13.38 -21.82
N GLU A 486 4.94 -12.99 -22.67
CA GLU A 486 5.17 -12.79 -24.10
C GLU A 486 5.88 -11.45 -24.32
N ARG A 487 6.87 -11.42 -25.20
CA ARG A 487 7.50 -10.17 -25.65
C ARG A 487 6.75 -9.69 -26.90
N GLU A 488 6.28 -8.44 -26.91
CA GLU A 488 5.44 -7.85 -27.97
C GLU A 488 6.01 -6.58 -28.61
#